data_AF-A0A800H9T6-F1
#
_entry.id   AF-A0A800H9T6-F1
#
_cell.length_a   1.000
_cell.length_b   1.000
_cell.length_c   1.000
_cell.angle_alpha   90.00
_cell.angle_beta   90.00
_cell.angle_gamma   90.00
#
_symmetry.space_group_name_H-M   'P 1'
#
loop_
_entity.id
_entity.type
_entity.pdbx_description
1 polymer ?
#
loop_
_entity_poly.entity_id
_entity_poly.type
_entity_poly.pdbx_seq_one_letter_code
_entity_poly.pdbx_strand_id
1 'polypeptide(L)'
;MACPDPTTDSELSPISNQQFTYHQDVNQLYYGVEVEDRYDNQALSLVKINWYAITRNNPPDTLMLYDDGTNGDILMGDGFYGLKITNDSTTIQNRLGDDSGYVYLDYLAVYGTETVIVLDSFRIGNLIPRIVSISAPDTIVRPSDATVSLHLISAEVFDA
;
A
#
# COMPACT_ATOMS: atom_id res chain seq x y z
N MET A 1 24.69 -35.58 -27.36
CA MET A 1 24.25 -34.80 -26.19
C MET A 1 24.76 -33.38 -26.42
N ALA A 2 23.87 -32.46 -26.79
CA ALA A 2 24.20 -31.04 -26.92
C ALA A 2 24.06 -30.39 -25.53
N CYS A 3 25.00 -29.52 -25.17
CA CYS A 3 24.83 -28.66 -23.99
C CYS A 3 23.61 -27.77 -24.22
N PRO A 4 22.75 -27.55 -23.22
CA PRO A 4 21.72 -26.52 -23.32
C PRO A 4 22.42 -25.17 -23.48
N ASP A 5 21.93 -24.35 -24.42
CA ASP A 5 22.37 -22.97 -24.59
C ASP A 5 22.21 -22.21 -23.27
N PRO A 6 23.12 -21.25 -22.95
CA PRO A 6 22.96 -20.42 -21.77
C PRO A 6 21.60 -19.75 -21.85
N THR A 7 20.82 -19.95 -20.79
CA THR A 7 19.55 -19.27 -20.59
C THR A 7 19.85 -17.78 -20.69
N THR A 8 19.27 -17.12 -21.68
CA THR A 8 19.35 -15.68 -21.86
C THR A 8 19.00 -15.05 -20.52
N ASP A 9 19.97 -14.40 -19.90
CA ASP A 9 19.78 -13.64 -18.68
C ASP A 9 18.61 -12.70 -18.95
N SER A 10 17.48 -12.93 -18.29
CA SER A 10 16.35 -12.02 -18.38
C SER A 10 16.91 -10.68 -17.95
N GLU A 11 16.93 -9.68 -18.83
CA GLU A 11 17.43 -8.35 -18.47
C GLU A 11 16.86 -7.98 -17.11
N LEU A 12 17.75 -7.74 -16.15
CA LEU A 12 17.36 -7.38 -14.81
C LEU A 12 16.56 -6.08 -14.92
N SER A 13 15.29 -6.12 -14.52
CA SER A 13 14.45 -4.93 -14.46
C SER A 13 15.16 -3.90 -13.59
N PRO A 14 15.36 -2.65 -14.06
CA PRO A 14 15.96 -1.60 -13.26
C PRO A 14 15.01 -1.07 -12.17
N ILE A 15 13.84 -1.69 -12.00
CA ILE A 15 12.85 -1.44 -10.96
C ILE A 15 12.77 -2.67 -10.08
N SER A 16 12.96 -2.51 -8.77
CA SER A 16 12.89 -3.57 -7.78
C SER A 16 12.29 -3.06 -6.45
N ASN A 17 12.11 -3.96 -5.47
CA ASN A 17 11.69 -3.61 -4.11
C ASN A 17 10.47 -2.68 -4.03
N GLN A 18 9.40 -3.04 -4.75
CA GLN A 18 8.14 -2.31 -4.76
C GLN A 18 7.47 -2.38 -3.38
N GLN A 19 6.99 -1.24 -2.88
CA GLN A 19 6.36 -1.11 -1.57
C GLN A 19 5.10 -0.25 -1.63
N PHE A 20 4.07 -0.73 -0.94
CA PHE A 20 2.84 0.03 -0.74
C PHE A 20 2.35 -0.17 0.69
N THR A 21 1.83 0.89 1.30
CA THR A 21 1.15 0.81 2.60
C THR A 21 0.00 1.82 2.66
N TYR A 22 -1.13 1.40 3.24
CA TYR A 22 -2.23 2.29 3.58
C TYR A 22 -2.37 2.37 5.11
N HIS A 23 -2.05 3.53 5.67
CA HIS A 23 -2.24 3.83 7.08
C HIS A 23 -3.66 4.40 7.29
N GLN A 24 -4.61 3.50 7.55
CA GLN A 24 -6.04 3.83 7.66
C GLN A 24 -6.34 4.81 8.80
N ASP A 25 -5.62 4.71 9.92
CA ASP A 25 -5.81 5.55 11.12
C ASP A 25 -5.54 7.04 10.87
N VAL A 26 -4.61 7.33 9.96
CA VAL A 26 -4.24 8.70 9.56
C VAL A 26 -4.67 9.03 8.12
N ASN A 27 -5.37 8.12 7.45
CA ASN A 27 -5.83 8.24 6.07
C ASN A 27 -4.71 8.61 5.08
N GLN A 28 -3.57 7.92 5.15
CA GLN A 28 -2.38 8.20 4.34
C GLN A 28 -1.93 6.98 3.53
N LEU A 29 -1.60 7.22 2.25
CA LEU A 29 -1.02 6.22 1.36
C LEU A 29 0.47 6.46 1.23
N TYR A 30 1.23 5.38 1.22
CA TYR A 30 2.66 5.36 0.97
C TYR A 30 2.98 4.44 -0.18
N TYR A 31 3.85 4.92 -1.07
CA TYR A 31 4.39 4.22 -2.22
C TYR A 31 5.91 4.31 -2.16
N GLY A 32 6.59 3.23 -2.53
CA GLY A 32 8.04 3.18 -2.52
C GLY A 32 8.57 2.20 -3.56
N VAL A 33 9.71 2.50 -4.16
CA VAL A 33 10.35 1.60 -5.14
C VAL A 33 11.83 1.90 -5.26
N GLU A 34 12.63 0.86 -5.46
CA GLU A 34 14.07 0.99 -5.74
C GLU A 34 14.31 1.00 -7.24
N VAL A 35 15.06 1.99 -7.72
CA VAL A 35 15.27 2.23 -9.15
C VAL A 35 16.74 2.51 -9.45
N GLU A 36 17.28 1.81 -10.45
CA GLU A 36 18.64 2.04 -10.93
C GLU A 36 18.80 3.43 -11.56
N ASP A 37 19.95 4.07 -11.39
CA ASP A 37 20.20 5.41 -11.92
C ASP A 37 20.35 5.43 -13.45
N ARG A 38 20.55 4.27 -14.06
CA ARG A 38 20.75 4.08 -15.51
C ARG A 38 20.12 2.79 -16.02
N TYR A 39 19.59 2.87 -17.23
CA TYR A 39 19.12 1.72 -18.01
C TYR A 39 19.42 1.97 -19.49
N ASP A 40 19.95 0.97 -20.21
CA ASP A 40 20.33 1.06 -21.61
C ASP A 40 21.14 2.32 -21.99
N ASN A 41 22.19 2.62 -21.22
CA ASN A 41 23.05 3.80 -21.33
C ASN A 41 22.34 5.16 -21.12
N GLN A 42 21.03 5.18 -20.86
CA GLN A 42 20.27 6.39 -20.56
C GLN A 42 20.19 6.61 -19.05
N ALA A 43 20.26 7.87 -18.62
CA ALA A 43 20.13 8.23 -17.21
C ALA A 43 18.64 8.31 -16.82
N LEU A 44 18.35 7.98 -15.57
CA LEU A 44 17.02 8.10 -15.00
C LEU A 44 16.56 9.58 -15.03
N SER A 45 15.39 9.81 -15.62
CA SER A 45 14.77 11.12 -15.73
C SER A 45 13.76 11.37 -14.61
N LEU A 46 12.87 10.41 -14.38
CA LEU A 46 11.86 10.48 -13.32
C LEU A 46 11.31 9.08 -12.99
N VAL A 47 10.71 8.99 -11.80
CA VAL A 47 9.96 7.83 -11.33
C VAL A 47 8.52 8.25 -11.05
N LYS A 48 7.57 7.44 -11.50
CA LYS A 48 6.13 7.68 -11.28
C LYS A 48 5.38 6.36 -11.08
N ILE A 49 4.17 6.47 -10.56
CA ILE A 49 3.21 5.36 -10.51
C ILE A 49 1.92 5.73 -11.23
N ASN A 50 1.24 4.70 -11.73
CA ASN A 50 -0.18 4.76 -12.08
C ASN A 50 -0.96 4.02 -10.99
N TRP A 51 -1.78 4.74 -10.23
CA TRP A 51 -2.55 4.21 -9.10
C TRP A 51 -4.02 3.98 -9.49
N TYR A 52 -4.52 2.75 -9.30
CA TYR A 52 -5.87 2.34 -9.73
C TYR A 52 -6.83 2.02 -8.57
N ALA A 53 -6.37 2.09 -7.32
CA ALA A 53 -7.09 1.58 -6.15
C ALA A 53 -7.51 0.10 -6.33
N ILE A 54 -8.77 -0.24 -6.05
CA ILE A 54 -9.26 -1.63 -5.98
C ILE A 54 -9.50 -2.30 -7.35
N THR A 55 -9.31 -1.59 -8.48
CA THR A 55 -9.49 -2.19 -9.81
C THR A 55 -8.72 -1.48 -10.91
N ARG A 56 -8.02 -2.24 -11.76
CA ARG A 56 -7.29 -1.75 -12.94
C ARG A 56 -8.17 -1.09 -14.02
N ASN A 57 -9.49 -1.21 -13.90
CA ASN A 57 -10.43 -0.57 -14.83
C ASN A 57 -10.65 0.93 -14.52
N ASN A 58 -10.19 1.42 -13.37
CA ASN A 58 -10.27 2.83 -13.04
C ASN A 58 -9.31 3.65 -13.92
N PRO A 59 -9.65 4.88 -14.33
CA PRO A 59 -8.67 5.83 -14.84
C PRO A 59 -7.59 6.05 -13.76
N PRO A 60 -6.29 5.83 -14.03
CA PRO A 60 -5.28 5.91 -12.99
C PRO A 60 -5.00 7.35 -12.55
N ASP A 61 -4.68 7.52 -11.27
CA ASP A 61 -3.98 8.71 -10.79
C ASP A 61 -2.48 8.53 -11.11
N THR A 62 -1.88 9.46 -11.86
CA THR A 62 -0.44 9.44 -12.13
C THR A 62 0.29 10.31 -11.10
N LEU A 63 1.17 9.69 -10.32
CA LEU A 63 1.86 10.34 -9.20
C LEU A 63 3.38 10.20 -9.35
N MET A 64 4.14 11.25 -9.08
CA MET A 64 5.61 11.23 -9.10
C MET A 64 6.18 10.78 -7.75
N LEU A 65 7.25 9.98 -7.76
CA LEU A 65 8.02 9.62 -6.57
C LEU A 65 9.36 10.39 -6.55
N TYR A 66 9.91 10.56 -5.35
CA TYR A 66 11.09 11.37 -5.10
C TYR A 66 12.10 10.61 -4.22
N ASP A 67 13.38 10.83 -4.50
CA ASP A 67 14.54 10.34 -3.72
C ASP A 67 15.33 11.56 -3.21
N ASP A 68 14.63 12.45 -2.50
CA ASP A 68 15.12 13.76 -2.07
C ASP A 68 14.97 14.02 -0.56
N GLY A 69 14.68 12.97 0.21
CA GLY A 69 14.41 13.04 1.65
C GLY A 69 13.10 13.75 2.00
N THR A 70 12.19 13.93 1.04
CA THR A 70 10.89 14.57 1.24
C THR A 70 9.74 13.67 0.83
N ASN A 71 8.50 14.10 1.11
CA ASN A 71 7.29 13.42 0.67
C ASN A 71 7.24 11.92 1.01
N GLY A 72 7.81 11.50 2.13
CA GLY A 72 7.80 10.10 2.56
C GLY A 72 9.07 9.32 2.21
N ASP A 73 9.95 9.84 1.37
CA ASP A 73 11.31 9.35 1.28
C ASP A 73 12.10 9.70 2.55
N ILE A 74 12.83 8.71 3.08
CA ILE A 74 13.53 8.77 4.37
C ILE A 74 15.00 9.18 4.16
N LEU A 75 15.63 8.74 3.06
CA LEU A 75 17.07 8.87 2.83
C LEU A 75 17.34 9.39 1.42
N MET A 76 17.69 10.66 1.31
CA MET A 76 18.04 11.28 0.03
C MET A 76 19.21 10.58 -0.68
N GLY A 77 19.00 10.26 -1.96
CA GLY A 77 20.00 9.80 -2.91
C GLY A 77 20.43 8.35 -2.70
N ASP A 78 19.56 7.52 -2.11
CA ASP A 78 19.84 6.10 -1.89
C ASP A 78 19.27 5.18 -2.98
N GLY A 79 18.60 5.76 -3.99
CA GLY A 79 17.96 5.02 -5.09
C GLY A 79 16.56 4.52 -4.75
N PHE A 80 16.06 4.80 -3.54
CA PHE A 80 14.71 4.46 -3.11
C PHE A 80 13.78 5.68 -3.27
N TYR A 81 12.88 5.60 -4.25
CA TYR A 81 11.94 6.67 -4.54
C TYR A 81 10.65 6.48 -3.74
N GLY A 82 10.29 7.46 -2.92
CA GLY A 82 9.12 7.46 -2.05
C GLY A 82 8.05 8.49 -2.42
N LEU A 83 6.81 8.18 -2.05
CA LEU A 83 5.71 9.15 -2.04
C LEU A 83 4.71 8.83 -0.93
N LYS A 84 4.40 9.82 -0.09
CA LYS A 84 3.41 9.78 0.97
C LYS A 84 2.38 10.88 0.74
N ILE A 85 1.12 10.50 0.62
CA ILE A 85 0.01 11.42 0.33
C ILE A 85 -1.20 11.16 1.21
N THR A 86 -2.05 12.17 1.34
CA THR A 86 -3.38 12.00 1.95
C THR A 86 -4.32 11.30 0.98
N ASN A 87 -5.08 10.34 1.48
CA ASN A 87 -6.08 9.61 0.72
C ASN A 87 -7.41 10.38 0.66
N ASP A 88 -7.41 11.51 -0.04
CA ASP A 88 -8.60 12.35 -0.21
C ASP A 88 -8.66 12.98 -1.60
N SER A 89 -9.79 13.65 -1.88
CA SER A 89 -10.07 14.23 -3.20
C SER A 89 -9.23 15.45 -3.55
N THR A 90 -8.46 15.97 -2.61
CA THR A 90 -7.50 17.06 -2.87
C THR A 90 -6.22 16.52 -3.48
N THR A 91 -5.93 15.23 -3.29
CA THR A 91 -4.69 14.61 -3.76
C THR A 91 -4.90 13.58 -4.86
N ILE A 92 -5.95 12.74 -4.77
CA ILE A 92 -6.22 11.64 -5.71
C ILE A 92 -7.71 11.42 -5.95
N GLN A 93 -8.07 10.86 -7.11
CA GLN A 93 -9.44 10.46 -7.42
C GLN A 93 -9.76 9.06 -6.88
N ASN A 94 -8.84 8.10 -7.09
CA ASN A 94 -8.97 6.71 -6.70
C ASN A 94 -8.67 6.51 -5.21
N ARG A 95 -9.56 6.99 -4.35
CA ARG A 95 -9.41 6.91 -2.90
C ARG A 95 -9.78 5.53 -2.37
N LEU A 96 -9.15 5.13 -1.28
CA LEU A 96 -9.55 3.97 -0.48
C LEU A 96 -10.50 4.40 0.65
N GLY A 97 -11.43 3.54 1.02
CA GLY A 97 -12.27 3.70 2.21
C GLY A 97 -12.03 2.54 3.18
N ASP A 98 -13.13 1.89 3.56
CA ASP A 98 -13.12 0.61 4.29
C ASP A 98 -12.84 -0.58 3.35
N ASP A 99 -12.07 -0.36 2.28
CA ASP A 99 -11.77 -1.39 1.29
C ASP A 99 -10.84 -2.47 1.86
N SER A 100 -11.07 -3.71 1.44
CA SER A 100 -10.22 -4.87 1.73
C SER A 100 -9.93 -5.64 0.44
N GLY A 101 -8.93 -6.52 0.45
CA GLY A 101 -8.54 -7.30 -0.72
C GLY A 101 -7.29 -6.74 -1.39
N TYR A 102 -7.31 -6.58 -2.72
CA TYR A 102 -6.15 -6.13 -3.47
C TYR A 102 -6.33 -4.72 -3.99
N VAL A 103 -5.22 -3.97 -3.98
CA VAL A 103 -5.08 -2.73 -4.73
C VAL A 103 -4.09 -2.93 -5.86
N TYR A 104 -4.19 -2.08 -6.88
CA TYR A 104 -3.42 -2.20 -8.10
C TYR A 104 -2.68 -0.90 -8.42
N LEU A 105 -1.42 -1.03 -8.79
CA LEU A 105 -0.59 0.04 -9.31
C LEU A 105 0.46 -0.48 -10.28
N ASP A 106 0.96 0.43 -11.09
CA ASP A 106 2.10 0.17 -11.96
C ASP A 106 3.21 1.17 -11.61
N TYR A 107 4.43 0.69 -11.45
CA TYR A 107 5.63 1.50 -11.29
C TYR A 107 6.25 1.77 -12.65
N LEU A 108 6.65 3.02 -12.87
CA LEU A 108 7.25 3.47 -14.13
C LEU A 108 8.54 4.23 -13.84
N ALA A 109 9.63 3.78 -14.45
CA ALA A 109 10.90 4.49 -14.49
C ALA A 109 11.16 4.96 -15.92
N VAL A 110 11.39 6.26 -16.09
CA VAL A 110 11.62 6.88 -17.40
C VAL A 110 13.09 7.21 -17.53
N TYR A 111 13.75 6.65 -18.55
CA TYR A 111 15.14 6.90 -18.89
C TYR A 111 15.17 7.53 -20.26
N GLY A 112 15.42 8.84 -20.36
CA GLY A 112 15.38 9.55 -21.65
C GLY A 112 14.14 9.26 -22.51
N THR A 113 14.29 8.41 -23.53
CA THR A 113 13.21 7.98 -24.44
C THR A 113 12.55 6.66 -24.05
N GLU A 114 13.19 5.86 -23.20
CA GLU A 114 12.71 4.56 -22.76
C GLU A 114 11.87 4.68 -21.48
N THR A 115 10.90 3.79 -21.33
CA THR A 115 10.09 3.71 -20.10
C THR A 115 9.93 2.24 -19.73
N VAL A 116 10.43 1.89 -18.55
CA VAL A 116 10.24 0.56 -17.96
C VAL A 116 9.00 0.61 -17.08
N ILE A 117 8.13 -0.39 -17.22
CA ILE A 117 6.87 -0.50 -16.47
C ILE A 117 6.81 -1.85 -15.77
N VAL A 118 6.57 -1.84 -14.46
CA VAL A 118 6.32 -3.04 -13.65
C VAL A 118 4.93 -2.95 -13.04
N LEU A 119 4.09 -3.93 -13.38
CA LEU A 119 2.73 -4.06 -12.85
C LEU A 119 2.78 -4.76 -11.50
N ASP A 120 2.03 -4.24 -10.52
CA ASP A 120 1.99 -4.82 -9.18
C ASP A 120 0.58 -4.82 -8.57
N SER A 121 0.44 -5.52 -7.44
CA SER A 121 -0.73 -5.52 -6.59
C SER A 121 -0.38 -5.82 -5.14
N PHE A 122 -1.02 -5.13 -4.21
CA PHE A 122 -0.78 -5.29 -2.77
C PHE A 122 -2.06 -5.65 -2.06
N ARG A 123 -1.96 -6.49 -1.04
CA ARG A 123 -3.11 -6.86 -0.21
C ARG A 123 -3.30 -5.84 0.89
N ILE A 124 -4.51 -5.27 0.95
CA ILE A 124 -5.01 -4.47 2.07
C ILE A 124 -6.05 -5.29 2.84
N GLY A 125 -6.14 -5.10 4.15
CA GLY A 125 -7.09 -5.88 4.97
C GLY A 125 -6.85 -5.81 6.47
N ASN A 126 -6.24 -4.73 6.95
CA ASN A 126 -6.14 -4.48 8.38
C ASN A 126 -7.12 -3.36 8.75
N LEU A 127 -8.41 -3.68 8.62
CA LEU A 127 -9.49 -2.76 8.96
C LEU A 127 -9.54 -2.61 10.46
N ILE A 128 -9.57 -1.37 10.95
CA ILE A 128 -9.65 -1.11 12.38
C ILE A 128 -11.05 -1.57 12.85
N PRO A 129 -11.15 -2.61 13.71
CA PRO A 129 -12.44 -3.10 14.14
C PRO A 129 -13.14 -2.01 14.96
N ARG A 130 -14.43 -1.79 14.67
CA ARG A 130 -15.23 -0.77 15.34
C ARG A 130 -16.25 -1.43 16.25
N ILE A 131 -16.23 -1.08 17.54
CA ILE A 131 -17.31 -1.46 18.46
C ILE A 131 -18.55 -0.65 18.07
N VAL A 132 -19.58 -1.35 17.59
CA VAL A 132 -20.87 -0.77 17.22
C VAL A 132 -21.73 -0.56 18.46
N SER A 133 -21.76 -1.56 19.34
CA SER A 133 -22.52 -1.49 20.59
C SER A 133 -21.91 -2.40 21.65
N ILE A 134 -22.16 -2.07 22.92
CA ILE A 134 -21.88 -2.92 24.08
C ILE A 134 -23.19 -3.06 24.85
N SER A 135 -23.55 -4.30 25.18
CA SER A 135 -24.67 -4.61 26.05
C SER A 135 -24.14 -5.24 27.34
N ALA A 136 -24.34 -4.53 28.44
CA ALA A 136 -23.95 -4.98 29.76
C ALA A 136 -24.93 -4.44 30.81
N PRO A 137 -25.09 -5.10 31.97
CA PRO A 137 -25.80 -4.52 33.09
C PRO A 137 -25.03 -3.33 33.67
N ASP A 138 -25.70 -2.22 33.93
CA ASP A 138 -25.11 -1.03 34.56
C ASP A 138 -24.77 -1.25 36.05
N THR A 139 -25.29 -2.31 36.65
CA THR A 139 -25.04 -2.67 38.06
C THR A 139 -25.06 -4.17 38.24
N ILE A 140 -24.03 -4.71 38.90
CA ILE A 140 -23.94 -6.12 39.30
C ILE A 140 -24.11 -6.20 40.81
N VAL A 141 -25.09 -6.98 41.26
CA VAL A 141 -25.38 -7.18 42.69
C VAL A 141 -24.84 -8.53 43.13
N ARG A 142 -24.08 -8.53 44.23
CA ARG A 142 -23.54 -9.74 44.82
C ARG A 142 -24.68 -10.64 45.36
N PRO A 143 -24.73 -11.93 45.01
CA PRO A 143 -25.67 -12.87 45.61
C PRO A 143 -25.48 -12.97 47.14
N SER A 144 -26.57 -13.09 47.89
CA SER A 144 -26.56 -13.17 49.36
C SER A 144 -26.17 -14.55 49.91
N ASP A 145 -26.10 -15.55 49.04
CA ASP A 145 -25.76 -16.95 49.31
C ASP A 145 -24.41 -17.33 48.67
N ALA A 146 -24.00 -18.60 48.83
CA ALA A 146 -22.74 -19.10 48.29
C ALA A 146 -22.82 -19.49 46.80
N THR A 147 -23.77 -18.94 46.04
CA THR A 147 -23.97 -19.26 44.62
C THR A 147 -23.24 -18.28 43.70
N VAL A 148 -22.95 -18.74 42.48
CA VAL A 148 -22.26 -17.97 41.45
C VAL A 148 -23.30 -17.37 40.50
N SER A 149 -23.26 -16.06 40.29
CA SER A 149 -24.05 -15.37 39.26
C SER A 149 -23.17 -15.08 38.04
N LEU A 150 -23.68 -15.33 36.84
CA LEU A 150 -23.03 -15.04 35.57
C LEU A 150 -23.81 -13.94 34.84
N HIS A 151 -23.12 -12.86 34.52
CA HIS A 151 -23.66 -11.77 33.69
C HIS A 151 -23.04 -11.85 32.30
N LEU A 152 -23.87 -11.94 31.28
CA LEU A 152 -23.42 -11.87 29.90
C LEU A 152 -23.12 -10.41 29.56
N ILE A 153 -21.89 -10.17 29.09
CA ILE A 153 -21.50 -8.93 28.42
C ILE A 153 -21.35 -9.30 26.95
N SER A 154 -22.04 -8.58 26.06
CA SER A 154 -21.88 -8.76 24.62
C SER A 154 -21.46 -7.45 23.97
N ALA A 155 -20.69 -7.55 22.90
CA ALA A 155 -20.34 -6.43 22.05
C ALA A 155 -20.68 -6.79 20.60
N GLU A 156 -21.23 -5.85 19.88
CA GLU A 156 -21.35 -5.90 18.43
C GLU A 156 -20.15 -5.17 17.85
N VAL A 157 -19.43 -5.84 16.95
CA VAL A 157 -18.26 -5.30 16.28
C VAL A 157 -18.47 -5.34 14.78
N PHE A 158 -18.04 -4.29 14.10
CA PHE A 158 -17.95 -4.23 12.66
C PHE A 158 -16.50 -4.46 12.24
N ASP A 159 -16.33 -5.43 11.36
CA ASP A 159 -15.11 -5.74 10.62
C ASP A 159 -15.53 -5.84 9.15
N ALA A 160 -14.86 -5.12 8.25
CA ALA A 160 -15.29 -4.95 6.86
C ALA A 160 -14.73 -6.03 5.90
#